data_AF-A0A968AJ36-F1
#
_entry.id   AF-A0A968AJ36-F1
#
_cell.length_a   1.000
_cell.length_b   1.000
_cell.length_c   1.000
_cell.angle_alpha   90.00
_cell.angle_beta   90.00
_cell.angle_gamma   90.00
#
_symmetry.space_group_name_H-M   'P 1'
#
loop_
_entity.id
_entity.type
_entity.pdbx_description
1 polymer ?
#
loop_
_entity_poly.entity_id
_entity_poly.type
_entity_poly.pdbx_seq_one_letter_code
_entity_poly.pdbx_strand_id
1 'polypeptide(L)'
;AKALNIQDKTGKRLGEILTEQGWVEEKEVLRALGTQLSVPFARLKPGIFEPAVAEMLDGAIARRLKVLPMFLIRGQAVLAT
;
A
#
# COMPACT_ATOMS: atom_id res chain seq x y z
N ALA A 1 15.24 -19.12 -6.65
CA ALA A 1 16.09 -18.06 -7.23
C ALA A 1 15.54 -17.42 -8.52
N LYS A 2 14.54 -18.00 -9.22
CA LYS A 2 14.05 -17.46 -10.52
C LYS A 2 13.55 -16.00 -10.44
N ALA A 3 12.78 -15.64 -9.40
CA ALA A 3 12.26 -14.28 -9.19
C ALA A 3 13.39 -13.24 -9.03
N LEU A 4 14.40 -13.56 -8.23
CA LEU A 4 15.55 -12.70 -7.96
C LEU A 4 16.37 -12.44 -9.23
N ASN A 5 16.58 -13.47 -10.06
CA ASN A 5 17.26 -13.28 -11.35
C ASN A 5 16.50 -12.33 -12.30
N ILE A 6 15.17 -12.32 -12.26
CA ILE A 6 14.36 -11.37 -13.05
C ILE A 6 14.47 -9.97 -12.44
N GLN A 7 14.45 -9.86 -11.10
CA GLN A 7 14.61 -8.61 -10.39
C GLN A 7 15.93 -7.93 -10.75
N ASP A 8 17.04 -8.67 -10.71
CA ASP A 8 18.37 -8.12 -11.03
C ASP A 8 18.46 -7.59 -12.48
N LYS A 9 17.74 -8.21 -13.42
CA LYS A 9 17.73 -7.81 -14.83
C LYS A 9 16.78 -6.66 -15.14
N THR A 10 15.69 -6.51 -14.38
CA THR A 10 14.60 -5.58 -14.70
C THR A 10 14.50 -4.39 -13.76
N GLY A 11 15.05 -4.49 -12.55
CA GLY A 11 14.87 -3.50 -11.49
C GLY A 11 13.47 -3.45 -10.88
N LYS A 12 12.56 -4.34 -11.30
CA LYS A 12 11.18 -4.39 -10.77
C LYS A 12 11.16 -4.81 -9.31
N ARG A 13 10.08 -4.47 -8.60
CA ARG A 13 9.88 -4.94 -7.23
C ARG A 13 9.62 -6.45 -7.23
N LEU A 14 10.16 -7.16 -6.25
CA LEU A 14 10.01 -8.62 -6.15
C LEU A 14 8.53 -9.04 -6.16
N GLY A 15 7.68 -8.37 -5.36
CA GLY A 15 6.25 -8.65 -5.31
C GLY A 15 5.55 -8.52 -6.68
N GLU A 16 5.90 -7.49 -7.45
CA GLU A 16 5.37 -7.25 -8.80
C GLU A 16 5.75 -8.40 -9.75
N ILE A 17 7.00 -8.86 -9.68
CA ILE A 17 7.46 -10.00 -10.48
C ILE A 17 6.69 -11.26 -10.09
N LEU A 18 6.51 -11.52 -8.79
CA LEU A 18 5.78 -12.72 -8.34
C LEU A 18 4.33 -12.71 -8.82
N THR A 19 3.66 -11.55 -8.84
CA THR A 19 2.28 -11.41 -9.33
C THR A 19 2.18 -11.49 -10.85
N GLU A 20 3.08 -10.84 -11.59
CA GLU A 20 3.10 -10.87 -13.06
C GLU A 20 3.36 -12.28 -13.61
N GLN A 21 4.17 -13.08 -12.90
CA GLN A 21 4.43 -14.47 -13.25
C GLN A 21 3.29 -15.43 -12.83
N GLY A 22 2.27 -14.93 -12.12
CA GLY A 22 1.16 -15.73 -11.61
C GLY A 22 1.55 -16.70 -10.49
N TRP A 23 2.68 -16.48 -9.81
CA TRP A 23 3.15 -17.37 -8.75
C TRP A 23 2.47 -17.11 -7.41
N VAL A 24 1.99 -15.89 -7.20
CA VAL A 24 1.24 -15.45 -6.02
C VAL A 24 0.16 -14.46 -6.45
N GLU A 25 -0.93 -14.41 -5.70
CA GLU A 25 -1.93 -13.37 -5.87
C GLU A 25 -1.48 -12.04 -5.24
N GLU A 26 -1.92 -10.92 -5.78
CA GLU A 26 -1.60 -9.58 -5.25
C GLU A 26 -1.96 -9.42 -3.77
N LYS A 27 -3.10 -9.99 -3.35
CA LYS A 27 -3.55 -9.97 -1.94
C LYS A 27 -2.57 -10.65 -0.99
N GLU A 28 -1.80 -11.63 -1.46
CA GLU A 28 -0.82 -12.37 -0.65
C GLU A 28 0.45 -11.54 -0.48
N VAL A 29 0.90 -10.87 -1.54
CA VAL A 29 2.01 -9.91 -1.48
C VAL A 29 1.69 -8.78 -0.51
N LEU A 30 0.49 -8.18 -0.61
CA LEU A 30 0.09 -7.10 0.29
C LEU A 30 -0.01 -7.53 1.75
N ARG A 31 -0.50 -8.76 2.02
CA ARG A 31 -0.53 -9.33 3.37
C ARG A 31 0.88 -9.57 3.93
N ALA A 32 1.78 -10.10 3.10
CA ALA A 32 3.18 -10.32 3.48
C ALA A 32 3.87 -8.99 3.81
N LEU A 33 3.67 -7.96 2.97
CA LEU A 33 4.19 -6.61 3.22
C LEU A 33 3.65 -6.01 4.52
N GLY A 34 2.33 -6.12 4.76
CA GLY A 34 1.74 -5.65 6.01
C GLY A 34 2.35 -6.33 7.24
N THR A 35 2.56 -7.64 7.15
CA THR A 35 3.25 -8.40 8.22
C THR A 35 4.68 -7.93 8.42
N GLN A 36 5.45 -7.76 7.34
CA GLN A 36 6.84 -7.30 7.38
C GLN A 36 6.97 -5.90 7.98
N LEU A 37 6.02 -5.00 7.68
CA LEU A 37 6.03 -3.61 8.14
C LEU A 37 5.27 -3.39 9.45
N SER A 38 4.65 -4.45 10.00
CA SER A 38 3.77 -4.36 11.18
C SER A 38 2.60 -3.38 11.00
N VAL A 39 2.02 -3.35 9.79
CA VAL A 39 0.83 -2.54 9.46
C VAL A 39 -0.27 -3.42 8.85
N PRO A 40 -1.56 -3.10 9.10
CA PRO A 40 -2.65 -3.89 8.56
C PRO A 40 -2.80 -3.69 7.04
N PHE A 41 -3.10 -4.78 6.33
CA PHE A 41 -3.62 -4.69 4.96
C PHE A 41 -5.11 -4.31 5.01
N ALA A 42 -5.50 -3.28 4.25
CA ALA A 42 -6.89 -2.83 4.14
C ALA A 42 -7.35 -2.82 2.67
N ARG A 43 -8.58 -3.29 2.42
CA ARG A 43 -9.26 -3.10 1.14
C ARG A 43 -10.10 -1.84 1.22
N LEU A 44 -9.69 -0.79 0.51
CA LEU A 44 -10.43 0.46 0.45
C LEU A 44 -11.76 0.26 -0.27
N LYS A 45 -12.83 0.80 0.31
CA LYS A 45 -14.15 0.90 -0.32
C LYS A 45 -14.60 2.37 -0.26
N PRO A 46 -15.37 2.85 -1.25
CA PRO A 46 -15.94 4.19 -1.20
C PRO A 46 -16.70 4.42 0.12
N GLY A 47 -16.52 5.59 0.73
CA GLY A 47 -17.17 5.98 1.98
C GLY A 47 -16.54 5.45 3.27
N ILE A 48 -15.49 4.62 3.21
CA ILE A 48 -14.73 4.19 4.41
C ILE A 48 -13.58 5.18 4.68
N PHE A 49 -13.89 6.42 5.04
CA PHE A 49 -12.94 7.40 5.57
C PHE A 49 -13.72 8.56 6.20
N GLU A 50 -13.06 9.35 7.05
CA GLU A 50 -13.64 10.58 7.61
C GLU A 50 -13.29 11.78 6.72
N PRO A 51 -14.27 12.48 6.11
CA PRO A 51 -14.00 13.62 5.22
C PRO A 51 -13.15 14.71 5.88
N ALA A 52 -13.44 15.02 7.14
CA ALA A 52 -12.68 16.00 7.91
C ALA A 52 -11.19 15.64 8.05
N VAL A 53 -10.86 14.34 8.11
CA VAL A 53 -9.46 13.86 8.19
C VAL A 53 -8.80 13.90 6.80
N ALA A 54 -9.53 13.56 5.75
CA ALA A 54 -9.04 13.66 4.38
C ALA A 54 -8.66 15.12 4.01
N GLU A 55 -9.41 16.09 4.51
CA GLU A 55 -9.15 17.53 4.33
C GLU A 55 -7.94 18.06 5.13
N MET A 56 -7.40 17.30 6.09
CA MET A 56 -6.21 17.70 6.85
C MET A 56 -4.93 17.71 6.01
N LEU A 57 -4.91 17.01 4.87
CA LEU A 57 -3.77 16.94 3.98
C LEU A 57 -4.11 17.58 2.64
N ASP A 58 -3.26 18.51 2.19
CA ASP A 58 -3.40 19.11 0.87
C ASP A 58 -3.45 18.03 -0.22
N GLY A 59 -4.41 18.15 -1.14
CA GLY A 59 -4.66 17.14 -2.15
C GLY A 59 -3.50 16.95 -3.13
N ALA A 60 -2.66 17.96 -3.38
CA ALA A 60 -1.46 17.78 -4.19
C ALA A 60 -0.40 16.97 -3.43
N ILE A 61 -0.26 17.20 -2.12
CA ILE A 61 0.63 16.40 -1.25
C ILE A 61 0.14 14.94 -1.19
N ALA A 62 -1.15 14.72 -0.95
CA ALA A 62 -1.75 13.38 -0.88
C ALA A 62 -1.48 12.58 -2.16
N ARG A 63 -1.70 13.18 -3.34
CA ARG A 63 -1.42 12.55 -4.64
C ARG A 63 0.07 12.30 -4.87
N ARG A 64 0.93 13.26 -4.54
CA ARG A 64 2.39 13.13 -4.70
C ARG A 64 2.95 12.00 -3.84
N LEU A 65 2.50 11.90 -2.59
CA LEU A 65 2.94 10.87 -1.65
C LEU A 65 2.18 9.55 -1.81
N LYS A 66 1.13 9.53 -2.64
CA LYS A 66 0.23 8.37 -2.86
C LYS A 66 -0.40 7.87 -1.56
N VAL A 67 -0.84 8.80 -0.71
CA VAL A 67 -1.49 8.48 0.56
C VAL A 67 -2.93 8.98 0.60
N LEU A 68 -3.77 8.28 1.34
CA LEU A 68 -5.12 8.71 1.68
C LEU A 68 -5.26 8.77 3.20
N PRO A 69 -5.50 9.95 3.80
CA PRO A 69 -5.86 10.05 5.21
C PRO A 69 -7.25 9.45 5.45
N MET A 70 -7.35 8.56 6.43
CA MET A 70 -8.55 7.75 6.66
C MET A 70 -9.27 8.16 7.95
N PHE A 71 -8.56 8.18 9.08
CA PHE A 71 -9.11 8.37 10.42
C PHE A 71 -8.11 9.10 11.33
N LEU A 72 -8.61 9.76 12.36
CA LEU A 72 -7.78 10.34 13.43
C LEU A 72 -7.98 9.53 14.72
N ILE A 73 -6.96 8.77 15.11
CA ILE A 73 -7.03 7.91 16.29
C ILE A 73 -6.02 8.43 17.33
N ARG A 74 -6.52 8.91 18.47
CA ARG A 74 -5.69 9.43 19.58
C ARG A 74 -4.71 10.54 19.12
N GLY A 75 -5.17 11.41 18.23
CA GLY A 75 -4.36 12.49 17.66
C GLY A 75 -3.37 12.05 16.57
N GLN A 76 -3.39 10.78 16.15
CA GLN A 76 -2.57 10.27 15.06
C GLN A 76 -3.41 10.02 13.81
N ALA A 77 -3.00 10.57 12.68
CA ALA A 77 -3.66 10.34 11.40
C ALA A 77 -3.28 8.96 10.85
N VAL A 78 -4.28 8.14 10.58
CA VAL A 78 -4.12 6.84 9.91
C VAL A 78 -4.14 7.08 8.40
N LEU A 79 -3.08 6.67 7.71
CA LEU A 79 -2.91 6.83 6.27
C LEU A 79 -2.94 5.46 5.57
N ALA A 80 -3.61 5.37 4.44
CA ALA A 80 -3.49 4.25 3.50
C ALA A 80 -2.48 4.59 2.40
N THR A 81 -1.64 3.64 1.99
CA THR A 81 -0.57 3.77 0.98
C THR A 81 -0.41 2.52 0.13
#